data_AF-A0A9E2LEP2-F1
#
_entry.id   AF-A0A9E2LEP2-F1
#
_cell.length_a   1.000
_cell.length_b   1.000
_cell.length_c   1.000
_cell.angle_alpha   90.00
_cell.angle_beta   90.00
_cell.angle_gamma   90.00
#
_symmetry.space_group_name_H-M   'P 1'
#
loop_
_entity.id
_entity.type
_entity.pdbx_description
1 polymer ?
#
loop_
_entity_poly.entity_id
_entity_poly.type
_entity_poly.pdbx_seq_one_letter_code
_entity_poly.pdbx_strand_id
1 'polypeptide(L)'
;QKDMFSNQHTVAGISNTSEALRWLFNEDTEVNSVSKMYECGNNDNMLVVALTAVNPAGYRSMESVKDILTREVINDKKAKQISEKMASWKSVNDARQMTGAVVDTVKHITFNSPVFVSATGSNEPAINGAVDKTNKGQFKSGVKGMAGVYAFQVLNKTKGQEKMDAKAEENMLNSKNMRGLGQFIMDLYNKAEVMDHRYLFF
;
A
#
# COMPACT_ATOMS: atom_id res chain seq x y z
N GLN A 1 -6.10 -17.99 -0.57
CA GLN A 1 -6.77 -16.70 -0.28
C GLN A 1 -7.06 -16.66 1.22
N LYS A 2 -6.69 -15.59 1.94
CA LYS A 2 -6.80 -15.56 3.42
C LYS A 2 -8.19 -15.17 3.92
N ASP A 3 -8.93 -14.36 3.14
CA ASP A 3 -10.28 -13.90 3.46
C ASP A 3 -11.21 -14.01 2.24
N MET A 4 -12.49 -14.26 2.49
CA MET A 4 -13.57 -14.23 1.50
C MET A 4 -14.46 -13.01 1.75
N PHE A 5 -15.08 -12.47 0.68
CA PHE A 5 -15.98 -11.32 0.77
C PHE A 5 -17.34 -11.64 0.13
N SER A 6 -18.41 -11.06 0.67
CA SER A 6 -19.79 -11.32 0.22
C SER A 6 -20.08 -10.88 -1.22
N ASN A 7 -19.22 -10.02 -1.78
CA ASN A 7 -19.30 -9.56 -3.16
C ASN A 7 -18.56 -10.45 -4.18
N GLN A 8 -17.95 -11.56 -3.75
CA GLN A 8 -17.25 -12.48 -4.63
C GLN A 8 -18.21 -13.47 -5.27
N HIS A 9 -17.93 -13.86 -6.52
CA HIS A 9 -18.73 -14.84 -7.28
C HIS A 9 -18.07 -16.23 -7.36
N THR A 10 -16.87 -16.39 -6.81
CA THR A 10 -16.08 -17.63 -6.88
C THR A 10 -15.47 -17.92 -5.52
N VAL A 11 -15.31 -19.20 -5.20
CA VAL A 11 -14.53 -19.67 -4.05
C VAL A 11 -13.24 -20.29 -4.57
N ALA A 12 -12.10 -19.84 -4.04
CA ALA A 12 -10.76 -20.32 -4.46
C ALA A 12 -10.51 -20.23 -5.98
N GLY A 13 -11.16 -19.29 -6.68
CA GLY A 13 -11.07 -19.12 -8.13
C GLY A 13 -11.89 -20.11 -8.95
N ILE A 14 -12.72 -20.95 -8.30
CA ILE A 14 -13.61 -21.92 -8.95
C ILE A 14 -14.94 -21.22 -9.28
N SER A 15 -15.41 -21.35 -10.52
CA SER A 15 -16.72 -20.85 -10.95
C SER A 15 -17.86 -21.72 -10.43
N ASN A 16 -19.11 -21.24 -10.51
CA ASN A 16 -20.29 -22.01 -10.10
C ASN A 16 -20.22 -22.50 -8.63
N THR A 17 -19.84 -21.60 -7.72
CA THR A 17 -19.69 -21.88 -6.28
C THR A 17 -20.76 -21.19 -5.42
N SER A 18 -21.91 -20.87 -6.00
CA SER A 18 -22.96 -20.08 -5.34
C SER A 18 -23.48 -20.74 -4.06
N GLU A 19 -23.68 -22.06 -4.05
CA GLU A 19 -24.11 -22.77 -2.84
C GLU A 19 -23.06 -22.72 -1.73
N ALA A 20 -21.77 -22.83 -2.08
CA ALA A 20 -20.68 -22.74 -1.12
C ALA A 20 -20.56 -21.31 -0.55
N LEU A 21 -20.79 -20.28 -1.37
CA LEU A 21 -20.81 -18.87 -0.92
C LEU A 21 -22.00 -18.60 -0.01
N ARG A 22 -23.20 -19.08 -0.35
CA ARG A 22 -24.39 -18.97 0.52
C ARG A 22 -24.14 -19.62 1.88
N TRP A 23 -23.55 -20.81 1.89
CA TRP A 23 -23.22 -21.48 3.13
C TRP A 23 -22.18 -20.71 3.96
N LEU A 24 -21.14 -20.16 3.32
CA LEU A 24 -20.06 -19.44 4.01
C LEU A 24 -20.54 -18.14 4.69
N PHE A 25 -21.50 -17.45 4.07
CA PHE A 25 -22.03 -16.17 4.57
C PHE A 25 -23.39 -16.29 5.27
N ASN A 26 -23.90 -17.52 5.45
CA ASN A 26 -25.10 -17.74 6.25
C ASN A 26 -24.82 -17.42 7.72
N GLU A 27 -25.71 -16.67 8.35
CA GLU A 27 -25.65 -16.29 9.77
C GLU A 27 -25.69 -17.51 10.70
N ASP A 28 -26.31 -18.60 10.25
CA ASP A 28 -26.41 -19.86 11.02
C ASP A 28 -25.11 -20.72 10.94
N THR A 29 -24.14 -20.36 10.10
CA THR A 29 -22.91 -21.15 9.95
C THR A 29 -21.91 -20.81 11.07
N GLU A 30 -21.70 -21.76 11.98
CA GLU A 30 -20.78 -21.59 13.10
C GLU A 30 -19.30 -21.66 12.68
N VAL A 31 -18.46 -20.92 13.39
CA VAL A 31 -17.01 -21.00 13.24
C VAL A 31 -16.51 -22.41 13.58
N ASN A 32 -15.57 -22.90 12.78
CA ASN A 32 -15.03 -24.26 12.73
C ASN A 32 -15.97 -25.31 12.11
N SER A 33 -17.10 -24.90 11.55
CA SER A 33 -17.94 -25.80 10.74
C SER A 33 -17.29 -26.11 9.40
N VAL A 34 -17.62 -27.28 8.87
CA VAL A 34 -17.24 -27.75 7.54
C VAL A 34 -18.50 -28.00 6.73
N SER A 35 -18.54 -27.54 5.49
CA SER A 35 -19.70 -27.69 4.62
C SER A 35 -19.89 -29.12 4.14
N LYS A 36 -21.04 -29.39 3.51
CA LYS A 36 -21.15 -30.53 2.58
C LYS A 36 -20.17 -30.38 1.42
N MET A 37 -19.99 -31.46 0.67
CA MET A 37 -19.29 -31.41 -0.61
C MET A 37 -20.21 -30.81 -1.68
N TYR A 38 -19.70 -29.87 -2.45
CA TYR A 38 -20.37 -29.24 -3.59
C TYR A 38 -19.70 -29.68 -4.89
N GLU A 39 -20.51 -29.89 -5.91
CA GLU A 39 -20.04 -29.98 -7.30
C GLU A 39 -19.99 -28.56 -7.85
N CYS A 40 -18.82 -28.11 -8.29
CA CYS A 40 -18.56 -26.74 -8.72
C CYS A 40 -17.82 -26.73 -10.07
N GLY A 41 -17.63 -25.54 -10.62
CA GLY A 41 -17.06 -25.34 -11.95
C GLY A 41 -18.03 -25.77 -13.05
N ASN A 42 -17.48 -26.39 -14.11
CA ASN A 42 -18.27 -27.00 -15.18
C ASN A 42 -18.50 -28.50 -14.87
N ASN A 43 -18.86 -28.81 -13.62
CA ASN A 43 -18.93 -30.17 -13.05
C ASN A 43 -17.60 -30.93 -13.07
N ASP A 44 -16.50 -30.20 -12.96
CA ASP A 44 -15.12 -30.70 -12.99
C ASP A 44 -14.39 -30.54 -11.64
N ASN A 45 -15.05 -29.94 -10.64
CA ASN A 45 -14.48 -29.70 -9.32
C ASN A 45 -15.42 -30.20 -8.21
N MET A 46 -14.84 -30.80 -7.17
CA MET A 46 -15.51 -31.04 -5.89
C MET A 46 -14.94 -30.10 -4.85
N LEU A 47 -15.81 -29.39 -4.12
CA LEU A 47 -15.43 -28.35 -3.18
C LEU A 47 -16.01 -28.64 -1.80
N VAL A 48 -15.16 -28.55 -0.77
CA VAL A 48 -15.54 -28.49 0.64
C VAL A 48 -14.93 -27.23 1.23
N VAL A 49 -15.70 -26.47 1.99
CA VAL A 49 -15.25 -25.23 2.64
C VAL A 49 -15.35 -25.35 4.16
N ALA A 50 -14.38 -24.76 4.86
CA ALA A 50 -14.36 -24.69 6.31
C ALA A 50 -14.33 -23.23 6.75
N LEU A 51 -15.24 -22.84 7.64
CA LEU A 51 -15.30 -21.47 8.18
C LEU A 51 -14.37 -21.38 9.40
N THR A 52 -13.18 -20.81 9.25
CA THR A 52 -12.20 -20.79 10.37
C THR A 52 -12.33 -19.56 11.27
N ALA A 53 -12.90 -18.47 10.76
CA ALA A 53 -13.13 -17.23 11.50
C ALA A 53 -14.12 -16.33 10.75
N VAL A 54 -14.83 -15.48 11.50
CA VAL A 54 -15.68 -14.41 10.95
C VAL A 54 -15.06 -13.07 11.30
N ASN A 55 -14.98 -12.18 10.30
CA ASN A 55 -14.55 -10.80 10.51
C ASN A 55 -15.79 -9.90 10.42
N PRO A 56 -16.23 -9.28 11.52
CA PRO A 56 -17.39 -8.40 11.48
C PRO A 56 -17.11 -7.17 10.61
N ALA A 57 -18.18 -6.53 10.15
CA ALA A 57 -18.09 -5.29 9.39
C ALA A 57 -17.33 -4.20 10.20
N GLY A 58 -16.50 -3.42 9.51
CA GLY A 58 -15.68 -2.38 10.10
C GLY A 58 -14.20 -2.75 10.21
N TYR A 59 -13.52 -2.19 11.21
CA TYR A 59 -12.09 -2.39 11.39
C TYR A 59 -11.76 -3.81 11.87
N ARG A 60 -10.72 -4.37 11.28
CA ARG A 60 -10.13 -5.63 11.73
C ARG A 60 -9.59 -5.50 13.16
N SER A 61 -9.74 -6.56 13.95
CA SER A 61 -9.15 -6.59 15.29
C SER A 61 -7.63 -6.55 15.21
N MET A 62 -6.99 -5.96 16.23
CA MET A 62 -5.53 -5.85 16.28
C MET A 62 -4.83 -7.21 16.15
N GLU A 63 -5.39 -8.26 16.76
CA GLU A 63 -4.83 -9.61 16.67
C GLU A 63 -4.85 -10.14 15.23
N SER A 64 -5.93 -9.89 14.46
CA SER A 64 -6.04 -10.36 13.06
C SER A 64 -5.04 -9.67 12.11
N VAL A 65 -4.60 -8.45 12.44
CA VAL A 65 -3.62 -7.67 11.67
C VAL A 65 -2.23 -7.64 12.31
N LYS A 66 -2.01 -8.41 13.38
CA LYS A 66 -0.77 -8.41 14.17
C LYS A 66 0.47 -8.63 13.33
N ASP A 67 0.44 -9.55 12.36
CA ASP A 67 1.57 -9.81 11.48
C ASP A 67 1.93 -8.58 10.64
N ILE A 68 0.91 -7.87 10.14
CA ILE A 68 1.08 -6.65 9.33
C ILE A 68 1.69 -5.55 10.19
N LEU A 69 1.13 -5.32 11.39
CA LEU A 69 1.63 -4.31 12.33
C LEU A 69 3.04 -4.64 12.82
N THR A 70 3.31 -5.92 13.12
CA THR A 70 4.63 -6.38 13.57
C THR A 70 5.67 -6.12 12.49
N ARG A 71 5.36 -6.40 11.22
CA ARG A 71 6.24 -6.08 10.09
C ARG A 71 6.52 -4.58 9.99
N GLU A 72 5.50 -3.74 10.14
CA GLU A 72 5.68 -2.28 10.10
C GLU A 72 6.55 -1.78 11.27
N VAL A 73 6.32 -2.27 12.48
CA VAL A 73 7.14 -1.94 13.66
C VAL A 73 8.59 -2.41 13.50
N ILE A 74 8.81 -3.59 12.90
CA ILE A 74 10.16 -4.07 12.57
C ILE A 74 10.83 -3.14 11.57
N ASN A 75 10.13 -2.71 10.52
CA ASN A 75 10.65 -1.78 9.53
C ASN A 75 11.03 -0.44 10.19
N ASP A 76 10.20 0.07 11.09
CA ASP A 76 10.46 1.31 11.84
C ASP A 76 11.69 1.18 12.74
N LYS A 77 11.82 0.06 13.46
CA LYS A 77 13.00 -0.19 14.30
C LYS A 77 14.27 -0.31 13.46
N LYS A 78 14.23 -1.02 12.33
CA LYS A 78 15.36 -1.13 11.40
C LYS A 78 15.73 0.24 10.82
N ALA A 79 14.75 1.03 10.40
CA ALA A 79 14.96 2.37 9.88
C ALA A 79 15.62 3.26 10.93
N LYS A 80 15.14 3.24 12.18
CA LYS A 80 15.76 3.98 13.29
C LYS A 80 17.21 3.58 13.52
N GLN A 81 17.50 2.28 13.62
CA GLN A 81 18.87 1.78 13.81
C GLN A 81 19.80 2.16 12.67
N ILE A 82 19.34 2.13 11.42
CA ILE A 82 20.13 2.55 10.26
C ILE A 82 20.34 4.06 10.30
N SER A 83 19.30 4.86 10.54
CA SER A 83 19.41 6.31 10.66
C SER A 83 20.38 6.75 11.76
N GLU A 84 20.40 6.06 12.91
CA GLU A 84 21.35 6.31 14.00
C GLU A 84 22.80 6.04 13.56
N LYS A 85 23.06 4.94 12.82
CA LYS A 85 24.39 4.66 12.25
C LYS A 85 24.83 5.68 11.22
N MET A 86 23.88 6.31 10.52
CA MET A 86 24.13 7.35 9.53
C MET A 86 24.28 8.76 10.13
N ALA A 87 24.05 8.93 11.44
CA ALA A 87 24.10 10.24 12.09
C ALA A 87 25.51 10.86 12.09
N SER A 88 26.54 10.01 12.09
CA SER A 88 27.95 10.45 12.01
C SER A 88 28.38 10.84 10.59
N TRP A 89 27.61 10.46 9.56
CA TRP A 89 27.99 10.69 8.16
C TRP A 89 27.95 12.18 7.83
N LYS A 90 28.97 12.66 7.11
CA LYS A 90 29.13 14.05 6.66
C LYS A 90 29.11 14.16 5.15
N SER A 91 29.24 13.06 4.43
CA SER A 91 29.32 13.03 2.98
C SER A 91 28.80 11.71 2.40
N VAL A 92 28.58 11.71 1.09
CA VAL A 92 28.23 10.49 0.33
C VAL A 92 29.36 9.45 0.39
N ASN A 93 30.62 9.87 0.60
CA ASN A 93 31.74 8.94 0.74
C ASN A 93 31.64 8.08 2.00
N ASP A 94 31.04 8.60 3.08
CA ASP A 94 30.85 7.85 4.32
C ASP A 94 29.87 6.68 4.12
N ALA A 95 28.94 6.81 3.17
CA ALA A 95 28.00 5.75 2.83
C ALA A 95 28.70 4.50 2.25
N ARG A 96 29.83 4.68 1.55
CA ARG A 96 30.58 3.57 0.94
C ARG A 96 31.22 2.63 1.96
N GLN A 97 31.35 3.06 3.20
CA GLN A 97 31.89 2.23 4.29
C GLN A 97 30.86 1.21 4.80
N MET A 98 29.59 1.37 4.44
CA MET A 98 28.52 0.46 4.84
C MET A 98 28.36 -0.66 3.81
N THR A 99 28.49 -1.91 4.25
CA THR A 99 28.25 -3.09 3.42
C THR A 99 26.83 -3.06 2.86
N GLY A 100 26.71 -3.16 1.53
CA GLY A 100 25.42 -3.15 0.83
C GLY A 100 24.87 -1.75 0.52
N ALA A 101 25.59 -0.67 0.81
CA ALA A 101 25.19 0.67 0.38
C ALA A 101 25.33 0.82 -1.15
N VAL A 102 24.26 1.29 -1.79
CA VAL A 102 24.26 1.66 -3.21
C VAL A 102 24.35 3.18 -3.31
N VAL A 103 25.38 3.67 -3.99
CA VAL A 103 25.59 5.10 -4.24
C VAL A 103 25.28 5.38 -5.71
N ASP A 104 24.24 6.17 -5.95
CA ASP A 104 23.82 6.54 -7.31
C ASP A 104 23.37 8.02 -7.36
N THR A 105 23.29 8.57 -8.56
CA THR A 105 22.82 9.93 -8.83
C THR A 105 21.40 9.88 -9.38
N VAL A 106 20.47 10.49 -8.65
CA VAL A 106 19.08 10.65 -9.10
C VAL A 106 18.89 12.04 -9.70
N LYS A 107 18.33 12.09 -10.91
CA LYS A 107 18.04 13.33 -11.64
C LYS A 107 16.54 13.62 -11.65
N HIS A 108 16.18 14.88 -11.94
CA HIS A 108 14.80 15.32 -12.15
C HIS A 108 13.86 15.04 -10.96
N ILE A 109 14.34 15.27 -9.74
CA ILE A 109 13.49 15.26 -8.55
C ILE A 109 12.58 16.50 -8.61
N THR A 110 11.27 16.29 -8.76
CA THR A 110 10.27 17.37 -8.81
C THR A 110 9.20 17.14 -7.75
N PHE A 111 8.36 18.14 -7.48
CA PHE A 111 7.21 17.96 -6.59
C PHE A 111 6.03 17.25 -7.25
N ASN A 112 5.96 17.22 -8.58
CA ASN A 112 4.79 16.69 -9.29
C ASN A 112 4.84 15.17 -9.47
N SER A 113 6.00 14.55 -9.24
CA SER A 113 6.17 13.09 -9.29
C SER A 113 7.03 12.61 -8.12
N PRO A 114 6.61 11.54 -7.41
CA PRO A 114 7.48 10.84 -6.49
C PRO A 114 8.79 10.43 -7.18
N VAL A 115 9.91 10.61 -6.48
CA VAL A 115 11.20 10.18 -7.01
C VAL A 115 11.27 8.66 -7.02
N PHE A 116 11.69 8.09 -8.15
CA PHE A 116 11.93 6.66 -8.27
C PHE A 116 13.38 6.35 -7.96
N VAL A 117 13.63 5.45 -7.01
CA VAL A 117 14.97 4.95 -6.70
C VAL A 117 15.13 3.57 -7.33
N SER A 118 15.94 3.49 -8.38
CA SER A 118 16.21 2.27 -9.14
C SER A 118 16.71 1.12 -8.27
N ALA A 119 17.61 1.43 -7.32
CA ALA A 119 18.20 0.44 -6.41
C ALA A 119 17.17 -0.29 -5.52
N THR A 120 16.04 0.34 -5.20
CA THR A 120 14.96 -0.26 -4.40
C THR A 120 13.72 -0.57 -5.23
N GLY A 121 13.71 -0.26 -6.52
CA GLY A 121 12.54 -0.40 -7.40
C GLY A 121 11.30 0.34 -6.90
N SER A 122 11.48 1.39 -6.10
CA SER A 122 10.40 2.01 -5.31
C SER A 122 10.32 3.53 -5.50
N ASN A 123 9.10 4.06 -5.38
CA ASN A 123 8.84 5.49 -5.33
C ASN A 123 9.00 5.99 -3.89
N GLU A 124 9.70 7.12 -3.72
CA GLU A 124 10.17 7.60 -2.41
C GLU A 124 9.77 9.06 -2.13
N PRO A 125 8.47 9.36 -1.88
CA PRO A 125 7.99 10.72 -1.65
C PRO A 125 8.71 11.47 -0.51
N ALA A 126 9.18 10.75 0.51
CA ALA A 126 9.94 11.33 1.62
C ALA A 126 11.24 12.00 1.15
N ILE A 127 11.87 11.44 0.11
CA ILE A 127 13.07 12.01 -0.50
C ILE A 127 12.72 13.31 -1.24
N ASN A 128 11.60 13.39 -1.97
CA ASN A 128 11.18 14.64 -2.64
C ASN A 128 11.11 15.81 -1.64
N GLY A 129 10.43 15.61 -0.51
CA GLY A 129 10.29 16.63 0.53
C GLY A 129 11.62 16.95 1.23
N ALA A 130 12.45 15.94 1.47
CA ALA A 130 13.75 16.14 2.12
C ALA A 130 14.74 16.91 1.22
N VAL A 131 14.80 16.57 -0.08
CA VAL A 131 15.67 17.22 -1.06
C VAL A 131 15.25 18.67 -1.27
N ASP A 132 13.96 18.96 -1.35
CA ASP A 132 13.51 20.34 -1.51
C ASP A 132 13.93 21.23 -0.33
N LYS A 133 13.87 20.73 0.91
CA LYS A 133 14.31 21.49 2.08
C LYS A 133 15.82 21.60 2.24
N THR A 134 16.61 20.98 1.35
CA THR A 134 18.08 20.94 1.46
C THR A 134 18.72 21.82 0.37
N ASN A 135 19.67 22.68 0.76
CA ASN A 135 20.31 23.58 -0.20
C ASN A 135 21.29 22.84 -1.11
N LYS A 136 21.55 23.40 -2.30
CA LYS A 136 22.60 22.92 -3.20
C LYS A 136 23.94 22.80 -2.46
N GLY A 137 24.64 21.70 -2.68
CA GLY A 137 25.92 21.35 -2.06
C GLY A 137 25.78 20.69 -0.68
N GLN A 138 24.65 20.82 0.00
CA GLN A 138 24.46 20.26 1.34
C GLN A 138 24.19 18.76 1.30
N PHE A 139 24.73 18.08 2.30
CA PHE A 139 24.51 16.66 2.58
C PHE A 139 23.48 16.49 3.70
N LYS A 140 22.62 15.47 3.55
CA LYS A 140 21.65 15.06 4.56
C LYS A 140 21.60 13.54 4.61
N SER A 141 21.49 12.97 5.81
CA SER A 141 21.40 11.53 6.05
C SER A 141 20.19 11.16 6.90
N GLY A 142 19.90 9.85 6.99
CA GLY A 142 18.89 9.30 7.90
C GLY A 142 17.43 9.54 7.47
N VAL A 143 17.18 9.77 6.18
CA VAL A 143 15.81 10.01 5.67
C VAL A 143 15.10 8.67 5.49
N LYS A 144 14.12 8.38 6.35
CA LYS A 144 13.26 7.21 6.23
C LYS A 144 12.36 7.35 4.99
N GLY A 145 12.52 6.45 4.04
CA GLY A 145 11.61 6.25 2.92
C GLY A 145 10.74 5.00 3.08
N MET A 146 10.06 4.62 2.01
CA MET A 146 9.17 3.45 1.95
C MET A 146 9.96 2.14 1.86
N ALA A 147 11.03 2.10 1.08
CA ALA A 147 11.82 0.90 0.83
C ALA A 147 13.24 0.96 1.41
N GLY A 148 13.63 2.06 2.06
CA GLY A 148 14.97 2.21 2.62
C GLY A 148 15.18 3.45 3.48
N VAL A 149 16.40 3.61 3.99
CA VAL A 149 16.88 4.83 4.65
C VAL A 149 17.94 5.47 3.76
N TYR A 150 17.78 6.76 3.50
CA TYR A 150 18.52 7.47 2.47
C TYR A 150 19.43 8.54 3.05
N ALA A 151 20.58 8.69 2.40
CA ALA A 151 21.43 9.87 2.50
C ALA A 151 21.66 10.43 1.10
N PHE A 152 21.74 11.74 0.99
CA PHE A 152 21.92 12.42 -0.28
C PHE A 152 22.72 13.71 -0.12
N GLN A 153 23.34 14.12 -1.21
CA GLN A 153 23.88 15.47 -1.39
C GLN A 153 23.19 16.12 -2.57
N VAL A 154 22.71 17.36 -2.39
CA VAL A 154 22.02 18.07 -3.47
C VAL A 154 23.07 18.61 -4.46
N LEU A 155 23.27 17.90 -5.57
CA LEU A 155 24.27 18.30 -6.57
C LEU A 155 23.90 19.60 -7.29
N ASN A 156 22.61 19.75 -7.61
CA ASN A 156 22.10 20.95 -8.27
C ASN A 156 20.65 21.21 -7.84
N LYS A 157 20.27 22.49 -7.79
CA LYS A 157 18.89 22.91 -7.56
C LYS A 157 18.57 24.07 -8.48
N THR A 158 17.57 23.89 -9.33
CA THR A 158 17.09 24.89 -10.29
C THR A 158 15.66 25.21 -9.97
N LYS A 159 15.34 26.50 -9.84
CA LYS A 159 13.96 26.96 -9.79
C LYS A 159 13.54 27.28 -11.22
N GLY A 160 12.39 26.76 -11.66
CA GLY A 160 11.81 27.16 -12.94
C GLY A 160 11.57 28.68 -12.95
N GLN A 161 11.77 29.31 -14.11
CA GLN A 161 11.39 30.70 -14.33
C GLN A 161 9.89 30.84 -14.70
N GLU A 162 9.18 29.72 -14.75
CA GLU A 162 7.77 29.67 -15.08
C GLU A 162 6.98 30.48 -14.05
N LYS A 163 6.16 31.40 -14.56
CA LYS A 163 5.17 32.08 -13.73
C LYS A 163 4.04 31.10 -13.44
N MET A 164 3.51 31.15 -12.22
CA MET A 164 2.34 30.36 -11.86
C MET A 164 1.18 30.70 -12.80
N ASP A 165 0.69 29.70 -13.55
CA ASP A 165 -0.57 29.78 -14.25
C ASP A 165 -1.65 29.15 -13.36
N ALA A 166 -2.41 30.01 -12.68
CA ALA A 166 -3.46 29.58 -11.76
C ALA A 166 -4.53 28.73 -12.46
N LYS A 167 -4.85 29.03 -13.72
CA LYS A 167 -5.89 28.31 -14.47
C LYS A 167 -5.41 26.94 -14.92
N ALA A 168 -4.15 26.83 -15.36
CA ALA A 168 -3.54 25.54 -15.66
C ALA A 168 -3.45 24.66 -14.40
N GLU A 169 -3.05 25.23 -13.26
CA GLU A 169 -2.99 24.52 -11.98
C GLU A 169 -4.38 24.06 -11.52
N GLU A 170 -5.40 24.93 -11.60
CA GLU A 170 -6.78 24.58 -11.29
C GLU A 170 -7.30 23.44 -12.17
N ASN A 171 -7.03 23.48 -13.47
CA ASN A 171 -7.39 22.40 -14.39
C ASN A 171 -6.67 21.09 -14.05
N MET A 172 -5.38 21.15 -13.65
CA MET A 172 -4.62 19.98 -13.21
C MET A 172 -5.22 19.41 -11.92
N LEU A 173 -5.55 20.25 -10.95
CA LEU A 173 -6.16 19.86 -9.67
C LEU A 173 -7.55 19.25 -9.88
N ASN A 174 -8.39 19.85 -10.73
CA ASN A 174 -9.69 19.28 -11.11
C ASN A 174 -9.52 17.90 -11.75
N SER A 175 -8.55 17.74 -12.63
CA SER A 175 -8.24 16.43 -13.25
C SER A 175 -7.68 15.40 -12.24
N LYS A 176 -6.93 15.84 -11.22
CA LYS A 176 -6.48 14.97 -10.12
C LYS A 176 -7.66 14.59 -9.21
N ASN A 177 -8.53 15.54 -8.86
CA ASN A 177 -9.72 15.32 -8.05
C ASN A 177 -10.70 14.36 -8.75
N MET A 178 -10.93 14.52 -10.05
CA MET A 178 -11.77 13.61 -10.83
C MET A 178 -11.24 12.18 -10.84
N ARG A 179 -9.91 11.98 -10.88
CA ARG A 179 -9.31 10.64 -10.70
C ARG A 179 -9.48 10.11 -9.27
N GLY A 180 -9.46 11.00 -8.28
CA GLY A 180 -9.73 10.68 -6.88
C GLY A 180 -11.20 10.35 -6.57
N LEU A 181 -12.18 10.85 -7.35
CA LEU A 181 -13.61 10.55 -7.16
C LEU A 181 -13.92 9.06 -7.19
N GLY A 182 -13.21 8.27 -8.00
CA GLY A 182 -13.34 6.81 -7.99
C GLY A 182 -12.99 6.18 -6.63
N GLN A 183 -12.10 6.81 -5.85
CA GLN A 183 -11.74 6.37 -4.50
C GLN A 183 -12.79 6.80 -3.46
N PHE A 184 -13.44 7.94 -3.66
CA PHE A 184 -14.51 8.43 -2.77
C PHE A 184 -15.83 7.66 -2.91
N ILE A 185 -16.04 6.91 -3.99
CA ILE A 185 -17.23 6.04 -4.12
C ILE A 185 -17.31 5.06 -2.95
N MET A 186 -16.19 4.51 -2.49
CA MET A 186 -16.16 3.62 -1.33
C MET A 186 -16.51 4.36 -0.03
N ASP A 187 -16.09 5.60 0.13
CA ASP A 187 -16.46 6.41 1.29
C ASP A 187 -17.96 6.74 1.29
N LEU A 188 -18.54 7.02 0.12
CA LEU A 188 -19.99 7.20 -0.03
C LEU A 188 -20.74 5.91 0.27
N TYR A 189 -20.24 4.77 -0.21
CA TYR A 189 -20.80 3.44 0.07
C TYR A 189 -20.77 3.12 1.57
N ASN A 190 -19.66 3.42 2.24
CA ASN A 190 -19.52 3.27 3.69
C ASN A 190 -20.46 4.21 4.46
N LYS A 191 -20.57 5.48 4.05
CA LYS A 191 -21.49 6.46 4.66
C LYS A 191 -22.97 6.12 4.46
N ALA A 192 -23.30 5.48 3.36
CA ALA A 192 -24.65 5.01 3.08
C ALA A 192 -24.97 3.67 3.76
N GLU A 193 -24.03 3.12 4.54
CA GLU A 193 -24.17 1.87 5.30
C GLU A 193 -24.68 0.70 4.44
N VAL A 194 -24.23 0.64 3.19
CA VAL A 194 -24.73 -0.35 2.24
C VAL A 194 -24.29 -1.75 2.67
N MET A 195 -25.28 -2.63 2.91
CA MET A 195 -25.05 -4.05 3.20
C MET A 195 -25.13 -4.89 1.93
N ASP A 196 -24.10 -5.71 1.68
CA ASP A 196 -24.03 -6.55 0.50
C ASP A 196 -24.55 -7.97 0.78
N HIS A 197 -25.77 -8.22 0.32
CA HIS A 197 -26.43 -9.53 0.37
C HIS A 197 -26.44 -10.26 -0.98
N ARG A 198 -25.61 -9.85 -1.95
CA ARG A 198 -25.66 -10.43 -3.30
C ARG A 198 -25.39 -11.93 -3.31
N TYR A 199 -24.61 -12.44 -2.35
CA TYR A 199 -24.39 -13.87 -2.14
C TYR A 199 -25.67 -14.70 -2.00
N LEU A 200 -26.81 -14.08 -1.65
CA LEU A 200 -28.12 -14.74 -1.58
C LEU A 200 -28.79 -14.95 -2.94
N PHE A 201 -28.35 -14.23 -3.99
CA PHE A 201 -29.10 -14.10 -5.25
C PHE A 201 -28.37 -14.64 -6.48
N PHE A 202 -27.05 -14.77 -6.43
CA PHE A 202 -26.31 -15.50 -7.46
C PHE A 202 -26.06 -16.95 -7.07
#